data_AF-A0A0K0EF20-F1
#
_entry.id   AF-A0A0K0EF20-F1
#
_cell.length_a   1.000
_cell.length_b   1.000
_cell.length_c   1.000
_cell.angle_alpha   90.00
_cell.angle_beta   90.00
_cell.angle_gamma   90.00
#
_symmetry.space_group_name_H-M   'P 1'
#
loop_
_entity.id
_entity.type
_entity.pdbx_description
1 polymer ?
#
loop_
_entity_poly.entity_id
_entity_poly.type
_entity_poly.pdbx_seq_one_letter_code
_entity_poly.pdbx_strand_id
1 'polypeptide(L)'
;MANSFNILFFIIFILIHKTYQELFLGYWIKESGSKFLYEYNSVTYTSMEEMAKDIASDLENVPLGEVYLYSYGYKKEKTYFKNIKSNCQCILNLFRNHLTEKGNEVCSYIKNGLIYFKICGKIFKSFEDASNYSLKKQCNLKVNENIIEVSEKNDGPNQIEKNISSSPTNKPIVAPKKFCVKNMYTIKCLKKNAISYKVWEAIWGDYGLVYYNDKYFVMIKTRFLKEINFYRRIHNTPPLSDKNQMLLSLAQKHASLIARQKRLFNYGDQKIGTIMGVVKCRYISFLIRMWYDEITYYKSDNNFMDLRTEELTAMLWKSTQNIGIGMASNDNKVYVVMKLYPRGNNFFQFKENVKGLMSE
;
A
#
# COMPACT_ATOMS: atom_id res chain seq x y z
N MET A 1 -51.76 -25.58 -18.46
CA MET A 1 -50.64 -25.39 -19.42
C MET A 1 -50.25 -23.93 -19.37
N ALA A 2 -49.44 -23.54 -18.39
CA ALA A 2 -47.96 -23.50 -18.40
C ALA A 2 -47.42 -22.28 -19.19
N ASN A 3 -47.14 -21.17 -18.47
CA ASN A 3 -45.88 -20.40 -18.52
C ASN A 3 -46.07 -18.99 -17.94
N SER A 4 -45.99 -18.88 -16.62
CA SER A 4 -45.93 -17.61 -15.88
C SER A 4 -44.88 -17.68 -14.77
N PHE A 5 -43.65 -18.04 -15.13
CA PHE A 5 -42.49 -18.04 -14.23
C PHE A 5 -41.28 -17.62 -15.05
N ASN A 6 -40.94 -16.33 -15.10
CA ASN A 6 -39.59 -15.86 -15.48
C ASN A 6 -39.33 -14.35 -15.31
N ILE A 7 -40.33 -13.54 -14.94
CA ILE A 7 -40.15 -12.07 -14.90
C ILE A 7 -39.54 -11.57 -13.58
N LEU A 8 -39.52 -12.38 -12.52
CA LEU A 8 -39.02 -11.95 -11.21
C LEU A 8 -37.50 -12.11 -10.99
N PHE A 9 -36.80 -12.88 -11.82
CA PHE A 9 -35.35 -13.14 -11.63
C PHE A 9 -34.43 -12.11 -12.31
N PHE A 10 -34.96 -11.33 -13.27
CA PHE A 10 -34.19 -10.31 -13.97
C PHE A 10 -34.08 -8.97 -13.22
N ILE A 11 -34.98 -8.71 -12.26
CA ILE A 11 -35.00 -7.44 -11.51
C ILE A 11 -34.07 -7.47 -10.29
N ILE A 12 -33.64 -8.66 -9.82
CA ILE A 12 -32.76 -8.81 -8.66
C ILE A 12 -31.26 -8.67 -9.02
N PHE A 13 -30.87 -8.81 -10.28
CA PHE A 13 -29.47 -8.60 -10.74
C PHE A 13 -29.13 -7.14 -11.11
N ILE A 14 -30.11 -6.23 -11.06
CA ILE A 14 -29.96 -4.82 -11.45
C ILE A 14 -29.66 -3.89 -10.25
N LEU A 15 -29.55 -4.43 -9.03
CA LEU A 15 -29.03 -3.69 -7.87
C LEU A 15 -27.48 -3.63 -7.88
N ILE A 16 -26.97 -2.84 -8.82
CA ILE A 16 -25.91 -1.83 -8.65
C ILE A 16 -24.62 -2.34 -7.97
N HIS A 17 -23.86 -3.16 -8.68
CA HIS A 17 -22.41 -3.20 -8.53
C HIS A 17 -21.80 -2.03 -9.32
N LYS A 18 -21.89 -0.78 -8.82
CA LYS A 18 -21.06 0.32 -9.34
C LYS A 18 -19.60 0.05 -8.93
N THR A 19 -18.90 -0.73 -9.74
CA THR A 19 -17.44 -0.81 -9.72
C THR A 19 -16.90 0.51 -10.23
N TYR A 20 -16.45 1.39 -9.34
CA TYR A 20 -15.58 2.50 -9.74
C TYR A 20 -14.30 1.87 -10.31
N GLN A 21 -14.20 1.87 -11.64
CA GLN A 21 -12.97 1.53 -12.35
C GLN A 21 -12.11 2.78 -12.38
N GLU A 22 -10.83 2.65 -12.04
CA GLU A 22 -9.82 3.72 -12.21
C GLU A 22 -9.98 4.36 -13.60
N LEU A 23 -10.11 5.69 -13.65
CA LEU A 23 -10.31 6.43 -14.89
C LEU A 23 -8.95 6.72 -15.52
N PHE A 24 -8.61 6.00 -16.59
CA PHE A 24 -7.38 6.22 -17.35
C PHE A 24 -7.64 7.13 -18.54
N LEU A 25 -7.08 8.33 -18.51
CA LEU A 25 -7.20 9.33 -19.57
C LEU A 25 -5.88 9.42 -20.32
N GLY A 26 -5.93 9.16 -21.63
CA GLY A 26 -4.75 9.19 -22.49
C GLY A 26 -4.58 10.54 -23.16
N TYR A 27 -3.34 11.00 -23.30
CA TYR A 27 -2.99 12.24 -24.00
C TYR A 27 -1.80 12.03 -24.96
N TRP A 28 -1.68 12.88 -25.98
CA TRP A 28 -0.52 12.91 -26.88
C TRP A 28 0.47 14.00 -26.46
N ILE A 29 1.75 13.76 -26.67
CA ILE A 29 2.80 14.78 -26.54
C ILE A 29 3.10 15.28 -27.95
N LYS A 30 2.74 16.52 -28.26
CA LYS A 30 2.96 17.13 -29.57
C LYS A 30 4.28 17.90 -29.59
N GLU A 31 5.18 17.51 -30.47
CA GLU A 31 6.42 18.22 -30.73
C GLU A 31 6.13 19.36 -31.74
N SER A 32 6.37 20.60 -31.33
CA SER A 32 6.19 21.79 -32.18
C SER A 32 7.44 22.66 -32.06
N GLY A 33 8.35 22.54 -33.02
CA GLY A 33 9.68 23.16 -32.94
C GLY A 33 10.48 22.61 -31.76
N SER A 34 10.97 23.49 -30.88
CA SER A 34 11.69 23.13 -29.65
C SER A 34 10.79 22.91 -28.43
N LYS A 35 9.45 23.03 -28.57
CA LYS A 35 8.50 22.93 -27.47
C LYS A 35 7.68 21.64 -27.54
N PHE A 36 7.38 21.10 -26.36
CA PHE A 36 6.43 20.01 -26.19
C PHE A 36 5.09 20.57 -25.69
N LEU A 37 4.02 20.24 -26.41
CA LEU A 37 2.65 20.56 -26.04
C LEU A 37 1.91 19.27 -25.68
N TYR A 38 0.79 19.37 -24.97
CA TYR A 38 0.00 18.23 -24.53
C TYR A 38 -1.37 18.27 -25.20
N GLU A 39 -1.76 17.22 -25.92
CA GLU A 39 -3.02 17.17 -26.66
C GLU A 39 -3.94 16.12 -26.02
N TYR A 40 -5.08 16.57 -25.47
CA TYR A 40 -6.13 15.75 -24.87
C TYR A 40 -7.47 16.14 -25.48
N ASN A 41 -8.27 15.16 -25.94
CA ASN A 41 -9.54 15.38 -26.63
C ASN A 41 -9.49 16.47 -27.73
N SER A 42 -8.42 16.48 -28.54
CA SER A 42 -8.16 17.46 -29.62
C SER A 42 -7.89 18.90 -29.15
N VAL A 43 -7.86 19.17 -27.85
CA VAL A 43 -7.42 20.44 -27.27
C VAL A 43 -5.93 20.36 -26.95
N THR A 44 -5.19 21.41 -27.27
CA THR A 44 -3.74 21.48 -27.03
C THR A 44 -3.44 22.43 -25.88
N TYR A 45 -2.67 21.95 -24.91
CA TYR A 45 -2.27 22.64 -23.70
C TYR A 45 -0.78 22.92 -23.70
N THR A 46 -0.40 24.05 -23.10
CA THR A 46 1.01 24.46 -23.00
C THR A 46 1.75 23.72 -21.88
N SER A 47 1.00 23.16 -20.93
CA SER A 47 1.53 22.37 -19.81
C SER A 47 0.60 21.22 -19.44
N MET A 48 1.14 20.17 -18.82
CA MET A 48 0.30 19.10 -18.24
C MET A 48 -0.61 19.62 -17.14
N GLU A 49 -0.20 20.67 -16.43
CA GLU A 49 -1.00 21.25 -15.35
C GLU A 49 -2.27 21.92 -15.89
N GLU A 50 -2.15 22.69 -16.97
CA GLU A 50 -3.28 23.33 -17.65
C GLU A 50 -4.28 22.27 -18.15
N MET A 51 -3.78 21.23 -18.82
CA MET A 51 -4.57 20.07 -19.25
C MET A 51 -5.26 19.37 -18.07
N ALA A 52 -4.54 19.18 -16.96
CA ALA A 52 -5.07 18.54 -15.77
C ALA A 52 -6.17 19.37 -15.09
N LYS A 53 -6.05 20.70 -15.10
CA LYS A 53 -7.08 21.61 -14.57
C LYS A 53 -8.37 21.50 -15.38
N ASP A 54 -8.27 21.52 -16.71
CA ASP A 54 -9.41 21.37 -17.62
C ASP A 54 -10.10 20.01 -17.46
N ILE A 55 -9.32 18.93 -17.44
CA ILE A 55 -9.84 17.58 -17.15
C ILE A 55 -10.54 17.54 -15.79
N ALA A 56 -9.93 18.15 -14.76
CA ALA A 56 -10.49 18.12 -13.42
C ALA A 56 -11.82 18.89 -13.31
N SER A 57 -11.99 19.99 -14.06
CA SER A 57 -13.26 20.73 -14.08
C SER A 57 -14.40 19.94 -14.74
N ASP A 58 -14.10 19.10 -15.73
CA ASP A 58 -15.12 18.27 -16.40
C ASP A 58 -15.56 17.04 -15.57
N LEU A 59 -14.79 16.69 -14.54
CA LEU A 59 -14.97 15.49 -13.73
C LEU A 59 -15.72 15.75 -12.42
N GLU A 60 -16.90 16.37 -12.49
CA GLU A 60 -17.69 16.82 -11.31
C GLU A 60 -18.00 15.71 -10.28
N ASN A 61 -17.99 14.43 -10.68
CA ASN A 61 -18.34 13.30 -9.82
C ASN A 61 -17.29 12.17 -9.80
N VAL A 62 -16.06 12.44 -10.27
CA VAL A 62 -14.97 11.44 -10.25
C VAL A 62 -13.89 11.90 -9.26
N PRO A 63 -13.57 11.09 -8.24
CA PRO A 63 -12.48 11.44 -7.32
C PRO A 63 -11.18 11.60 -8.10
N LEU A 64 -10.54 12.76 -8.06
CA LEU A 64 -9.29 13.02 -8.81
C LEU A 64 -8.16 12.04 -8.44
N GLY A 65 -8.20 11.44 -7.24
CA GLY A 65 -7.28 10.35 -6.86
C GLY A 65 -7.44 9.08 -7.72
N GLU A 66 -8.61 8.86 -8.30
CA GLU A 66 -8.92 7.74 -9.18
C GLU A 66 -8.67 8.05 -10.67
N VAL A 67 -8.19 9.26 -10.98
CA VAL A 67 -7.92 9.72 -12.35
C VAL A 67 -6.42 9.63 -12.64
N TYR A 68 -6.08 8.83 -13.65
CA TYR A 68 -4.71 8.59 -14.08
C TYR A 68 -4.51 9.05 -15.51
N LEU A 69 -3.54 9.94 -15.70
CA LEU A 69 -3.11 10.40 -17.00
C LEU A 69 -2.00 9.49 -17.53
N TYR A 70 -2.05 9.12 -18.81
CA TYR A 70 -0.98 8.38 -19.47
C TYR A 70 -0.72 8.92 -20.87
N SER A 71 0.55 8.96 -21.27
CA SER A 71 0.90 9.37 -22.63
C SER A 71 0.69 8.21 -23.61
N TYR A 72 -0.04 8.46 -24.69
CA TYR A 72 -0.10 7.58 -25.87
C TYR A 72 1.25 7.48 -26.58
N GLY A 73 2.02 8.57 -26.57
CA GLY A 73 3.24 8.72 -27.33
C GLY A 73 3.45 10.15 -27.81
N TYR A 74 4.32 10.30 -28.80
CA TYR A 74 4.67 11.57 -29.42
C TYR A 74 3.95 11.75 -30.76
N LYS A 75 3.57 12.98 -31.07
CA LYS A 75 3.00 13.41 -32.34
C LYS A 75 3.93 14.46 -32.95
N LYS A 76 4.50 14.16 -34.11
CA LYS A 76 5.37 15.06 -34.86
C LYS A 76 4.76 15.27 -36.23
N GLU A 77 4.30 16.49 -36.52
CA GLU A 77 3.54 16.81 -37.73
C GLU A 77 2.34 15.87 -37.93
N LYS A 78 2.35 15.04 -38.99
CA LYS A 78 1.34 14.04 -39.32
C LYS A 78 1.71 12.62 -38.86
N THR A 79 2.86 12.47 -38.18
CA THR A 79 3.41 11.17 -37.77
C THR A 79 3.21 10.93 -36.28
N TYR A 80 2.87 9.69 -35.91
CA TYR A 80 2.58 9.27 -34.54
C TYR A 80 3.58 8.20 -34.09
N PHE A 81 4.18 8.41 -32.93
CA PHE A 81 5.16 7.50 -32.32
C PHE A 81 4.61 7.01 -30.98
N LYS A 82 4.18 5.76 -30.91
CA LYS A 82 3.62 5.18 -29.68
C LYS A 82 4.74 4.91 -28.66
N ASN A 83 4.48 5.20 -27.38
CA ASN A 83 5.43 4.85 -26.32
C ASN A 83 5.55 3.32 -26.18
N ILE A 84 6.78 2.81 -26.16
CA ILE A 84 7.06 1.39 -25.85
C ILE A 84 6.69 1.08 -24.38
N LYS A 85 6.65 2.10 -23.52
CA LYS A 85 6.26 2.03 -22.10
C LYS A 85 5.54 3.32 -21.69
N SER A 86 4.23 3.27 -21.47
CA SER A 86 3.46 4.42 -20.96
C SER A 86 3.64 4.55 -19.44
N ASN A 87 4.13 5.69 -18.99
CA ASN A 87 4.12 6.05 -17.58
C ASN A 87 2.75 6.65 -17.24
N CYS A 88 2.04 6.04 -16.28
CA CYS A 88 0.80 6.59 -15.74
C CYS A 88 1.11 7.46 -14.53
N GLN A 89 0.50 8.64 -14.45
CA GLN A 89 0.59 9.53 -13.28
C GLN A 89 -0.82 9.90 -12.81
N CYS A 90 -1.04 9.92 -11.51
CA CYS A 90 -2.28 10.45 -10.95
C CYS A 90 -2.38 11.94 -11.26
N ILE A 91 -3.54 12.42 -11.70
CA ILE A 91 -3.77 13.82 -12.08
C ILE A 91 -3.44 14.78 -10.94
N LEU A 92 -3.66 14.36 -9.68
CA LEU A 92 -3.36 15.16 -8.48
C LEU A 92 -1.88 15.59 -8.38
N ASN A 93 -0.95 14.82 -8.97
CA ASN A 93 0.47 15.14 -8.90
C ASN A 93 0.85 16.37 -9.74
N LEU A 94 0.00 16.81 -10.67
CA LEU A 94 0.28 17.90 -11.61
C LEU A 94 -0.01 19.30 -11.06
N PHE A 95 -0.72 19.42 -9.95
CA PHE A 95 -1.09 20.71 -9.35
C PHE A 95 0.00 21.28 -8.40
N ARG A 96 1.25 20.81 -8.47
CA ARG A 96 2.30 21.08 -7.46
C ARG A 96 3.07 22.41 -7.59
N ASN A 97 3.07 23.10 -8.73
CA ASN A 97 4.16 24.05 -9.04
C ASN A 97 3.86 25.57 -8.96
N HIS A 98 2.70 26.04 -8.48
CA HIS A 98 2.34 27.47 -8.55
C HIS A 98 1.92 28.17 -7.24
N LEU A 99 2.44 27.78 -6.07
CA LEU A 99 1.98 28.35 -4.79
C LEU A 99 3.06 29.14 -4.03
N THR A 100 3.51 30.24 -4.63
CA THR A 100 4.05 31.40 -3.89
C THR A 100 2.90 32.14 -3.18
N GLU A 101 3.17 32.61 -1.96
CA GLU A 101 2.34 33.52 -1.14
C GLU A 101 1.15 32.94 -0.34
N LYS A 102 0.81 33.67 0.73
CA LYS A 102 0.14 33.29 1.99
C LYS A 102 -1.19 32.52 1.83
N GLY A 103 -1.33 31.37 2.49
CA GLY A 103 -2.58 30.57 2.54
C GLY A 103 -2.47 29.39 3.51
N ASN A 104 -3.56 29.07 4.21
CA ASN A 104 -3.58 28.13 5.34
C ASN A 104 -3.34 26.67 4.90
N GLU A 105 -2.51 25.93 5.64
CA GLU A 105 -2.01 24.61 5.25
C GLU A 105 -3.04 23.47 5.44
N VAL A 106 -3.08 22.55 4.47
CA VAL A 106 -3.60 21.20 4.67
C VAL A 106 -2.42 20.27 4.92
N CYS A 107 -2.13 20.02 6.18
CA CYS A 107 -1.09 19.07 6.57
C CYS A 107 -1.73 17.70 6.75
N SER A 108 -1.33 16.71 5.94
CA SER A 108 -1.55 15.33 6.36
C SER A 108 -0.43 14.93 7.34
N TYR A 109 -0.77 14.25 8.42
CA TYR A 109 0.19 13.79 9.41
C TYR A 109 -0.12 12.36 9.81
N ILE A 110 0.91 11.61 10.17
CA ILE A 110 0.77 10.22 10.57
C ILE A 110 0.93 10.14 12.08
N LYS A 111 -0.13 9.74 12.78
CA LYS A 111 -0.08 9.47 14.21
C LYS A 111 -0.45 8.02 14.44
N ASN A 112 0.43 7.27 15.09
CA ASN A 112 0.25 5.84 15.37
C ASN A 112 -0.10 5.03 14.09
N GLY A 113 0.58 5.28 12.98
CA GLY A 113 0.38 4.55 11.72
C GLY A 113 -0.95 4.84 11.00
N LEU A 114 -1.81 5.71 11.54
CA LEU A 114 -3.02 6.21 10.89
C LEU A 114 -2.74 7.59 10.29
N ILE A 115 -3.37 7.90 9.15
CA ILE A 115 -3.24 9.19 8.48
C ILE A 115 -4.35 10.13 8.97
N TYR A 116 -3.98 11.36 9.31
CA TYR A 116 -4.87 12.45 9.67
C TYR A 116 -4.65 13.63 8.73
N PHE A 117 -5.66 14.48 8.58
CA PHE A 117 -5.62 15.69 7.75
C PHE A 117 -6.01 16.88 8.62
N LYS A 118 -5.14 17.89 8.73
CA LYS A 118 -5.42 19.12 9.45
C LYS A 118 -5.73 20.22 8.43
N ILE A 119 -6.89 20.85 8.52
CA ILE A 119 -7.31 21.95 7.65
C ILE A 119 -8.10 23.01 8.44
N CYS A 120 -7.77 24.29 8.24
CA CYS A 120 -8.28 25.43 9.01
C CYS A 120 -8.27 25.19 10.53
N GLY A 121 -7.20 24.56 11.04
CA GLY A 121 -7.06 24.22 12.46
C GLY A 121 -7.86 23.00 12.95
N LYS A 122 -8.72 22.41 12.11
CA LYS A 122 -9.52 21.22 12.44
C LYS A 122 -8.87 19.95 11.89
N ILE A 123 -8.98 18.85 12.63
CA ILE A 123 -8.40 17.55 12.29
C ILE A 123 -9.49 16.61 11.76
N PHE A 124 -9.16 15.88 10.69
CA PHE A 124 -10.03 14.94 9.99
C PHE A 124 -9.30 13.61 9.82
N LYS A 125 -10.06 12.51 9.80
CA LYS A 125 -9.54 11.15 9.56
C LYS A 125 -9.56 10.76 8.07
N SER A 126 -10.30 11.51 7.26
CA SER A 126 -10.38 11.32 5.82
C SER A 126 -10.02 12.62 5.09
N PHE A 127 -9.43 12.48 3.90
CA PHE A 127 -9.18 13.62 3.02
C PHE A 127 -10.48 14.25 2.52
N GLU A 128 -11.53 13.44 2.33
CA GLU A 128 -12.84 13.89 1.87
C GLU A 128 -13.50 14.83 2.88
N ASP A 129 -13.53 14.46 4.16
CA ASP A 129 -14.10 15.33 5.20
C ASP A 129 -13.31 16.64 5.32
N ALA A 130 -11.98 16.56 5.20
CA ALA A 130 -11.12 17.75 5.19
C ALA A 130 -11.42 18.64 3.97
N SER A 131 -11.57 18.05 2.78
CA SER A 131 -11.84 18.77 1.53
C SER A 131 -13.23 19.41 1.54
N ASN A 132 -14.25 18.67 1.95
CA ASN A 132 -15.62 19.17 2.12
C ASN A 132 -15.68 20.33 3.12
N TYR A 133 -14.92 20.22 4.22
CA TYR A 133 -14.79 21.31 5.17
C TYR A 133 -14.08 22.54 4.56
N SER A 134 -13.04 22.32 3.74
CA SER A 134 -12.35 23.39 3.00
C SER A 134 -13.30 24.18 2.12
N LEU A 135 -14.07 23.45 1.30
CA LEU A 135 -15.01 24.01 0.33
C LEU A 135 -16.07 24.83 1.05
N LYS A 136 -16.62 24.30 2.14
CA LYS A 136 -17.64 24.99 2.95
C LYS A 136 -17.12 26.24 3.66
N LYS A 137 -15.84 26.27 4.02
CA LYS A 137 -15.24 27.37 4.79
C LYS A 137 -14.37 28.32 3.96
N GLN A 138 -14.30 28.12 2.65
CA GLN A 138 -13.44 28.89 1.74
C GLN A 138 -11.98 28.97 2.26
N CYS A 139 -11.50 27.89 2.86
CA CYS A 139 -10.10 27.83 3.26
C CYS A 139 -9.25 27.61 2.02
N ASN A 140 -8.28 28.50 1.78
CA ASN A 140 -7.28 28.33 0.72
C ASN A 140 -6.48 27.05 0.99
N LEU A 141 -6.56 26.08 0.08
CA LEU A 141 -5.87 24.80 0.15
C LEU A 141 -4.39 24.97 -0.23
N LYS A 142 -3.46 24.73 0.72
CA LYS A 142 -2.06 24.41 0.41
C LYS A 142 -1.78 22.95 0.72
N VAL A 143 -1.46 22.16 -0.30
CA VAL A 143 -1.00 20.77 -0.13
C VAL A 143 0.53 20.80 -0.05
N ASN A 144 1.06 21.12 1.14
CA ASN A 144 2.49 21.02 1.42
C ASN A 144 2.79 19.82 2.33
N GLU A 145 4.07 19.42 2.30
CA GLU A 145 4.64 18.19 2.84
C GLU A 145 4.06 17.74 4.19
N ASN A 146 3.75 16.44 4.28
CA ASN A 146 3.23 15.81 5.49
C ASN A 146 4.10 16.14 6.72
N ILE A 147 3.59 16.93 7.66
CA ILE A 147 4.27 17.14 8.94
C ILE A 147 4.10 15.85 9.73
N ILE A 148 5.18 15.11 9.98
CA ILE A 148 5.11 13.90 10.83
C ILE A 148 5.41 14.33 12.26
N GLU A 149 4.37 14.43 13.09
CA GLU A 149 4.55 14.28 14.53
C GLU A 149 4.72 12.79 14.83
N VAL A 150 5.98 12.36 14.94
CA VAL A 150 6.32 11.03 15.44
C VAL A 150 5.88 11.01 16.90
N SER A 151 4.87 10.19 17.21
CA SER A 151 4.45 9.96 18.59
C SER A 151 5.66 9.57 19.45
N GLU A 152 5.69 10.09 20.67
CA GLU A 152 6.78 9.88 21.61
C GLU A 152 7.08 8.38 21.78
N LYS A 153 8.37 8.04 21.80
CA LYS A 153 8.96 6.67 21.79
C LYS A 153 8.51 5.74 22.94
N ASN A 154 7.60 6.20 23.79
CA ASN A 154 7.18 5.58 25.04
C ASN A 154 5.71 5.15 25.07
N ASP A 155 4.91 5.39 24.02
CA ASP A 155 3.53 4.88 23.98
C ASP A 155 3.51 3.37 23.70
N GLY A 156 3.10 2.60 24.71
CA GLY A 156 2.95 1.14 24.62
C GLY A 156 1.83 0.71 23.65
N PRO A 157 1.80 -0.56 23.23
CA PRO A 157 0.85 -1.09 22.23
C PRO A 157 -0.63 -1.13 22.67
N ASN A 158 -1.03 -0.43 23.74
CA ASN A 158 -2.29 -0.63 24.47
C ASN A 158 -3.31 0.52 24.37
N GLN A 159 -3.31 1.35 23.31
CA GLN A 159 -4.36 2.38 23.12
C GLN A 159 -5.26 2.17 21.89
N ILE A 160 -5.44 0.92 21.44
CA ILE A 160 -6.50 0.58 20.48
C ILE A 160 -7.67 -0.02 21.28
N GLU A 161 -8.31 0.79 22.10
CA GLU A 161 -9.62 0.49 22.69
C GLU A 161 -10.64 1.53 22.24
N LYS A 162 -11.75 1.01 21.70
CA LYS A 162 -13.07 1.64 21.56
C LYS A 162 -13.12 2.99 20.84
N ASN A 163 -13.36 2.94 19.52
CA ASN A 163 -14.28 3.81 18.75
C ASN A 163 -13.99 3.69 17.23
N ILE A 164 -14.28 2.52 16.64
CA ILE A 164 -14.44 2.36 15.20
C ILE A 164 -15.94 2.50 14.93
N SER A 165 -16.41 3.75 14.89
CA SER A 165 -17.73 4.10 14.35
C SER A 165 -17.52 4.64 12.94
N SER A 166 -18.30 4.08 12.02
CA SER A 166 -18.36 4.26 10.57
C SER A 166 -17.97 5.65 10.07
N SER A 167 -16.91 5.71 9.24
CA SER A 167 -16.69 6.80 8.27
C SER A 167 -17.08 6.28 6.86
N PRO A 168 -17.67 7.11 5.98
CA PRO A 168 -18.12 6.66 4.67
C PRO A 168 -16.94 6.39 3.72
N THR A 169 -16.86 5.15 3.24
CA THR A 169 -16.34 4.69 1.94
C THR A 169 -14.98 5.16 1.41
N ASN A 170 -13.88 4.83 2.09
CA ASN A 170 -12.67 4.42 1.36
C ASN A 170 -12.76 2.92 1.10
N LYS A 171 -13.12 2.50 -0.12
CA LYS A 171 -13.12 1.06 -0.46
C LYS A 171 -11.68 0.55 -0.40
N PRO A 172 -11.40 -0.51 0.37
CA PRO A 172 -10.06 -1.10 0.39
C PRO A 172 -9.66 -1.52 -1.03
N ILE A 173 -8.39 -1.30 -1.41
CA ILE A 173 -7.86 -1.79 -2.70
C ILE A 173 -8.19 -3.28 -2.80
N VAL A 174 -9.05 -3.68 -3.73
CA VAL A 174 -9.41 -5.10 -3.87
C VAL A 174 -8.26 -5.82 -4.57
N ALA A 175 -7.59 -6.74 -3.86
CA ALA A 175 -6.59 -7.59 -4.50
C ALA A 175 -7.23 -8.38 -5.66
N PRO A 176 -6.51 -8.59 -6.79
CA PRO A 176 -6.98 -9.46 -7.85
C PRO A 176 -7.36 -10.84 -7.32
N LYS A 177 -8.37 -11.46 -7.94
CA LYS A 177 -8.83 -12.83 -7.62
C LYS A 177 -7.68 -13.85 -7.54
N LYS A 178 -6.60 -13.63 -8.31
CA LYS A 178 -5.32 -14.36 -8.19
C LYS A 178 -4.19 -13.34 -8.08
N PHE A 179 -3.68 -13.15 -6.88
CA PHE A 179 -2.56 -12.26 -6.62
C PHE A 179 -1.45 -13.01 -5.88
N CYS A 180 -0.23 -12.93 -6.40
CA CYS A 180 0.93 -13.62 -5.86
C CYS A 180 2.16 -12.72 -5.84
N VAL A 181 3.05 -13.00 -4.90
CA VAL A 181 4.36 -12.37 -4.75
C VAL A 181 5.46 -13.40 -4.90
N LYS A 182 6.62 -12.93 -5.36
CA LYS A 182 7.82 -13.74 -5.44
C LYS A 182 8.60 -13.54 -4.15
N ASN A 183 8.90 -14.64 -3.48
CA ASN A 183 9.80 -14.69 -2.34
C ASN A 183 11.14 -15.31 -2.78
N MET A 184 12.07 -15.50 -1.84
CA MET A 184 13.40 -16.03 -2.15
C MET A 184 13.35 -17.40 -2.84
N TYR A 185 12.57 -18.33 -2.27
CA TYR A 185 12.53 -19.74 -2.72
C TYR A 185 11.21 -20.14 -3.39
N THR A 186 10.13 -19.42 -3.15
CA THR A 186 8.78 -19.82 -3.60
C THR A 186 7.95 -18.62 -4.07
N ILE A 187 6.80 -18.90 -4.68
CA ILE A 187 5.77 -17.91 -5.00
C ILE A 187 4.65 -18.08 -3.98
N LYS A 188 4.27 -16.99 -3.31
CA LYS A 188 3.17 -16.98 -2.32
C LYS A 188 1.98 -16.26 -2.91
N CYS A 189 0.79 -16.82 -2.74
CA CYS A 189 -0.43 -16.25 -3.28
C CYS A 189 -1.42 -15.97 -2.17
N LEU A 190 -2.17 -14.87 -2.30
CA LEU A 190 -3.26 -14.53 -1.41
C LEU A 190 -4.28 -15.67 -1.35
N LYS A 191 -4.70 -16.05 -0.15
CA LYS A 191 -5.67 -17.12 0.08
C LYS A 191 -6.98 -16.56 0.64
N LYS A 192 -8.02 -17.39 0.56
CA LYS A 192 -9.27 -17.13 1.27
C LYS A 192 -9.07 -17.50 2.74
N ASN A 193 -8.65 -16.53 3.54
CA ASN A 193 -8.46 -16.67 4.98
C ASN A 193 -9.16 -15.50 5.69
N ALA A 194 -10.17 -15.82 6.50
CA ALA A 194 -11.00 -14.82 7.15
C ALA A 194 -10.25 -14.04 8.24
N ILE A 195 -9.36 -14.71 8.98
CA ILE A 195 -8.54 -14.09 10.02
C ILE A 195 -7.59 -13.09 9.37
N SER A 196 -6.87 -13.53 8.34
CA SER A 196 -5.90 -12.67 7.65
C SER A 196 -6.55 -11.46 7.00
N TYR A 197 -7.75 -11.64 6.42
CA TYR A 197 -8.56 -10.55 5.88
C TYR A 197 -8.97 -9.54 6.95
N LYS A 198 -9.52 -9.98 8.09
CA LYS A 198 -9.97 -9.08 9.17
C LYS A 198 -8.82 -8.28 9.76
N VAL A 199 -7.67 -8.92 9.98
CA VAL A 199 -6.46 -8.22 10.46
C VAL A 199 -5.99 -7.21 9.44
N TRP A 200 -5.94 -7.59 8.16
CA TRP A 200 -5.55 -6.69 7.09
C TRP A 200 -6.49 -5.49 6.99
N GLU A 201 -7.80 -5.70 7.03
CA GLU A 201 -8.81 -4.64 7.01
C GLU A 201 -8.68 -3.71 8.24
N ALA A 202 -8.31 -4.23 9.41
CA ALA A 202 -8.09 -3.40 10.59
C ALA A 202 -6.84 -2.51 10.49
N ILE A 203 -5.77 -2.97 9.83
CA ILE A 203 -4.50 -2.24 9.71
C ILE A 203 -4.45 -1.35 8.45
N TRP A 204 -5.14 -1.77 7.40
CA TRP A 204 -5.10 -1.18 6.06
C TRP A 204 -6.47 -0.71 5.56
N GLY A 205 -7.54 -0.80 6.35
CA GLY A 205 -8.87 -0.34 5.93
C GLY A 205 -8.92 1.17 5.68
N ASP A 206 -8.04 1.94 6.34
CA ASP A 206 -7.82 3.36 6.09
C ASP A 206 -6.78 3.63 4.99
N TYR A 207 -6.19 2.57 4.42
CA TYR A 207 -5.16 2.65 3.40
C TYR A 207 -5.77 3.05 2.06
N GLY A 208 -6.01 4.35 1.93
CA GLY A 208 -6.26 5.01 0.67
C GLY A 208 -4.97 5.18 -0.14
N LEU A 209 -5.05 5.95 -1.22
CA LEU A 209 -3.92 6.27 -2.08
C LEU A 209 -2.85 7.02 -1.30
N VAL A 210 -1.70 6.39 -1.06
CA VAL A 210 -0.59 7.03 -0.35
C VAL A 210 0.47 7.53 -1.33
N TYR A 211 0.81 8.80 -1.21
CA TYR A 211 1.85 9.47 -1.99
C TYR A 211 3.22 8.84 -1.72
N TYR A 212 3.94 8.42 -2.78
CA TYR A 212 5.31 7.91 -2.67
C TYR A 212 6.28 9.05 -2.34
N ASN A 213 6.79 9.08 -1.12
CA ASN A 213 7.93 9.88 -0.66
C ASN A 213 8.71 9.05 0.38
N ASP A 214 9.86 9.53 0.90
CA ASP A 214 10.62 8.75 1.89
C ASP A 214 9.80 8.40 3.15
N LYS A 215 8.82 9.25 3.48
CA LYS A 215 7.85 9.07 4.56
C LYS A 215 6.90 7.88 4.31
N TYR A 216 6.65 7.53 3.04
CA TYR A 216 5.86 6.37 2.65
C TYR A 216 6.42 5.07 3.21
N PHE A 217 7.72 4.81 3.04
CA PHE A 217 8.32 3.57 3.54
C PHE A 217 8.33 3.50 5.06
N VAL A 218 8.50 4.63 5.76
CA VAL A 218 8.38 4.65 7.23
C VAL A 218 6.98 4.19 7.65
N MET A 219 5.94 4.76 7.04
CA MET A 219 4.55 4.41 7.31
C MET A 219 4.24 2.92 7.00
N ILE A 220 4.71 2.41 5.86
CA ILE A 220 4.50 1.00 5.49
C ILE A 220 5.22 0.07 6.47
N LYS A 221 6.47 0.37 6.86
CA LYS A 221 7.21 -0.42 7.86
C LYS A 221 6.46 -0.48 9.19
N THR A 222 5.93 0.65 9.66
CA THR A 222 5.12 0.70 10.88
C THR A 222 3.87 -0.16 10.76
N ARG A 223 3.14 -0.11 9.64
CA ARG A 223 1.95 -0.95 9.42
C ARG A 223 2.31 -2.44 9.32
N PHE A 224 3.42 -2.80 8.66
CA PHE A 224 3.92 -4.18 8.63
C PHE A 224 4.22 -4.70 10.03
N LEU A 225 4.93 -3.93 10.86
CA LEU A 225 5.19 -4.33 12.24
C LEU A 225 3.90 -4.53 13.03
N LYS A 226 2.92 -3.62 12.87
CA LYS A 226 1.62 -3.72 13.52
C LYS A 226 0.85 -4.98 13.10
N GLU A 227 0.79 -5.26 11.80
CA GLU A 227 0.12 -6.44 11.26
C GLU A 227 0.78 -7.74 11.76
N ILE A 228 2.12 -7.82 11.75
CA ILE A 228 2.88 -8.95 12.30
C ILE A 228 2.58 -9.12 13.80
N ASN A 229 2.63 -8.05 14.58
CA ASN A 229 2.37 -8.11 16.02
C ASN A 229 0.91 -8.44 16.34
N PHE A 230 -0.04 -8.09 15.47
CA PHE A 230 -1.42 -8.54 15.58
C PHE A 230 -1.51 -10.06 15.41
N TYR A 231 -0.88 -10.62 14.37
CA TYR A 231 -0.83 -12.07 14.18
C TYR A 231 -0.12 -12.79 15.33
N ARG A 232 1.00 -12.25 15.83
CA ARG A 232 1.70 -12.81 17.00
C ARG A 232 0.79 -12.83 18.23
N ARG A 233 0.01 -11.77 18.47
CA ARG A 233 -0.98 -11.73 19.55
C ARG A 233 -2.06 -12.81 19.40
N ILE A 234 -2.61 -13.01 18.19
CA ILE A 234 -3.59 -14.08 17.92
C ILE A 234 -3.02 -15.45 18.31
N HIS A 235 -1.73 -15.67 18.09
CA HIS A 235 -1.02 -16.91 18.42
C HIS A 235 -0.31 -16.89 19.78
N ASN A 236 -0.73 -16.05 20.73
CA ASN A 236 -0.16 -15.94 22.07
C ASN A 236 1.38 -15.81 22.09
N THR A 237 1.89 -15.10 21.10
CA THR A 237 3.32 -14.92 20.84
C THR A 237 3.72 -13.47 21.18
N PRO A 238 4.80 -13.24 21.96
CA PRO A 238 5.21 -11.89 22.36
C PRO A 238 5.47 -10.97 21.15
N PRO A 239 5.17 -9.66 21.20
CA PRO A 239 5.39 -8.77 20.06
C PRO A 239 6.88 -8.60 19.73
N LEU A 240 7.19 -8.37 18.45
CA LEU A 240 8.51 -7.96 17.98
C LEU A 240 8.73 -6.46 18.20
N SER A 241 9.98 -6.09 18.47
CA SER A 241 10.44 -4.70 18.55
C SER A 241 11.32 -4.32 17.37
N ASP A 242 11.11 -3.14 16.81
CA ASP A 242 11.95 -2.53 15.79
C ASP A 242 13.01 -1.58 16.36
N LYS A 243 13.23 -1.60 17.68
CA LYS A 243 14.20 -0.72 18.36
C LYS A 243 15.67 -1.06 18.08
N ASN A 244 15.95 -2.22 17.49
CA ASN A 244 17.32 -2.63 17.17
C ASN A 244 17.83 -1.95 15.89
N GLN A 245 18.61 -0.88 16.06
CA GLN A 245 19.15 -0.07 14.96
C GLN A 245 20.04 -0.86 13.99
N MET A 246 20.78 -1.87 14.50
CA MET A 246 21.61 -2.73 13.65
C MET A 246 20.74 -3.53 12.67
N LEU A 247 19.65 -4.14 13.15
CA LEU A 247 18.74 -4.89 12.28
C LEU A 247 18.07 -3.99 11.25
N LEU A 248 17.64 -2.77 11.62
CA LEU A 248 17.06 -1.80 10.70
C LEU A 248 18.02 -1.44 9.56
N SER A 249 19.28 -1.14 9.91
CA SER A 249 20.33 -0.82 8.94
C SER A 249 20.64 -1.99 8.01
N LEU A 250 20.80 -3.21 8.55
CA LEU A 250 21.05 -4.41 7.77
C LEU A 250 19.90 -4.74 6.82
N ALA A 251 18.66 -4.61 7.28
CA ALA A 251 17.48 -4.84 6.44
C ALA A 251 17.40 -3.82 5.30
N GLN A 252 17.60 -2.53 5.59
CA GLN A 252 17.55 -1.47 4.58
C GLN A 252 18.67 -1.59 3.55
N LYS A 253 19.91 -1.86 3.99
CA LYS A 253 21.04 -2.12 3.09
C LYS A 253 20.75 -3.30 2.17
N HIS A 254 20.22 -4.39 2.72
CA HIS A 254 19.87 -5.56 1.94
C HIS A 254 18.76 -5.26 0.92
N ALA A 255 17.68 -4.58 1.31
CA ALA A 255 16.59 -4.17 0.42
C ALA A 255 17.09 -3.32 -0.76
N SER A 256 17.94 -2.32 -0.49
CA SER A 256 18.54 -1.49 -1.54
C SER A 256 19.39 -2.30 -2.52
N LEU A 257 20.16 -3.30 -2.04
CA LEU A 257 20.98 -4.17 -2.88
C LEU A 257 20.13 -5.03 -3.83
N ILE A 258 19.10 -5.72 -3.31
CA ILE A 258 18.23 -6.59 -4.11
C ILE A 258 17.36 -5.79 -5.09
N ALA A 259 16.95 -4.56 -4.73
CA ALA A 259 16.22 -3.66 -5.62
C ALA A 259 17.10 -3.17 -6.77
N ARG A 260 18.35 -2.78 -6.50
CA ARG A 260 19.32 -2.36 -7.51
C ARG A 260 19.61 -3.48 -8.52
N GLN A 261 19.82 -4.71 -8.02
CA GLN A 261 20.08 -5.88 -8.86
C GLN A 261 18.81 -6.52 -9.45
N LYS A 262 17.62 -6.03 -9.08
CA LYS A 262 16.30 -6.55 -9.48
C LYS A 262 16.14 -8.06 -9.24
N ARG A 263 16.78 -8.60 -8.19
CA ARG A 263 16.83 -10.04 -7.88
C ARG A 263 16.94 -10.27 -6.38
N LEU A 264 16.20 -11.26 -5.86
CA LEU A 264 16.30 -11.72 -4.48
C LEU A 264 17.52 -12.64 -4.32
N PHE A 265 18.34 -12.40 -3.31
CA PHE A 265 19.47 -13.25 -2.91
C PHE A 265 19.79 -13.03 -1.44
N ASN A 266 20.46 -13.98 -0.78
CA ASN A 266 20.87 -13.81 0.61
C ASN A 266 22.08 -12.88 0.74
N TYR A 267 22.08 -12.01 1.75
CA TYR A 267 23.17 -11.09 2.08
C TYR A 267 23.26 -10.85 3.59
N GLY A 268 24.48 -10.91 4.13
CA GLY A 268 24.81 -10.67 5.54
C GLY A 268 24.96 -11.95 6.38
N ASP A 269 25.02 -11.77 7.70
CA ASP A 269 25.22 -12.85 8.68
C ASP A 269 24.02 -13.82 8.70
N GLN A 270 24.32 -15.11 8.58
CA GLN A 270 23.33 -16.19 8.62
C GLN A 270 22.75 -16.44 10.02
N LYS A 271 23.42 -15.97 11.09
CA LYS A 271 22.89 -15.97 12.47
C LYS A 271 21.68 -15.06 12.64
N ILE A 272 21.41 -14.18 11.68
CA ILE A 272 20.22 -13.33 11.65
C ILE A 272 19.20 -13.95 10.68
N GLY A 273 18.00 -14.20 11.18
CA GLY A 273 16.90 -14.69 10.35
C GLY A 273 16.59 -13.67 9.25
N THR A 274 16.37 -14.12 8.02
CA THR A 274 16.07 -13.22 6.90
C THR A 274 14.91 -13.78 6.10
N ILE A 275 13.86 -12.98 5.93
CA ILE A 275 12.78 -13.25 4.98
C ILE A 275 12.66 -12.06 4.03
N MET A 276 12.28 -12.31 2.78
CA MET A 276 12.25 -11.28 1.75
C MET A 276 11.25 -11.59 0.65
N GLY A 277 10.71 -10.54 0.05
CA GLY A 277 9.77 -10.64 -1.05
C GLY A 277 9.83 -9.44 -1.98
N VAL A 278 9.32 -9.63 -3.18
CA VAL A 278 9.12 -8.57 -4.17
C VAL A 278 7.66 -8.51 -4.59
N VAL A 279 7.10 -7.30 -4.56
CA VAL A 279 5.69 -7.05 -4.82
C VAL A 279 5.51 -5.80 -5.66
N LYS A 280 4.48 -5.74 -6.52
CA LYS A 280 4.15 -4.49 -7.22
C LYS A 280 3.72 -3.44 -6.20
N CYS A 281 4.15 -2.19 -6.35
CA CYS A 281 3.95 -1.17 -5.31
C CYS A 281 2.48 -1.03 -4.88
N ARG A 282 1.54 -1.10 -5.82
CA ARG A 282 0.09 -1.04 -5.55
C ARG A 282 -0.47 -2.14 -4.63
N TYR A 283 0.27 -3.22 -4.43
CA TYR A 283 -0.14 -4.37 -3.62
C TYR A 283 0.71 -4.58 -2.37
N ILE A 284 1.51 -3.57 -1.99
CA ILE A 284 2.41 -3.68 -0.85
C ILE A 284 1.65 -3.99 0.46
N SER A 285 0.43 -3.46 0.62
CA SER A 285 -0.41 -3.67 1.80
C SER A 285 -0.83 -5.14 1.99
N PHE A 286 -0.74 -5.97 0.95
CA PHE A 286 -1.10 -7.38 1.02
C PHE A 286 0.06 -8.30 1.42
N LEU A 287 1.30 -7.79 1.47
CA LEU A 287 2.49 -8.63 1.58
C LEU A 287 2.50 -9.50 2.84
N ILE A 288 2.27 -8.89 4.00
CA ILE A 288 2.30 -9.59 5.29
C ILE A 288 1.12 -10.56 5.40
N ARG A 289 -0.08 -10.14 4.99
CA ARG A 289 -1.24 -11.02 4.84
C ARG A 289 -0.93 -12.27 4.01
N MET A 290 -0.24 -12.13 2.87
CA MET A 290 0.14 -13.29 2.04
C MET A 290 1.13 -14.21 2.73
N TRP A 291 2.09 -13.67 3.48
CA TRP A 291 3.01 -14.49 4.28
C TRP A 291 2.28 -15.18 5.44
N TYR A 292 1.28 -14.54 6.04
CA TYR A 292 0.43 -15.18 7.05
C TYR A 292 -0.48 -16.27 6.45
N ASP A 293 -0.98 -16.08 5.22
CA ASP A 293 -1.83 -17.05 4.54
C ASP A 293 -1.14 -18.41 4.27
N GLU A 294 0.18 -18.48 4.43
CA GLU A 294 0.95 -19.73 4.43
C GLU A 294 0.53 -20.68 5.54
N ILE A 295 -0.18 -20.19 6.57
CA ILE A 295 -0.75 -21.03 7.64
C ILE A 295 -1.63 -22.15 7.09
N THR A 296 -2.23 -21.93 5.90
CA THR A 296 -3.01 -22.95 5.19
C THR A 296 -2.19 -24.18 4.76
N TYR A 297 -0.86 -24.08 4.73
CA TYR A 297 0.07 -25.17 4.44
C TYR A 297 0.76 -25.74 5.69
N TYR A 298 0.61 -25.09 6.85
CA TYR A 298 1.31 -25.49 8.06
C TYR A 298 0.72 -26.77 8.66
N LYS A 299 1.58 -27.72 9.04
CA LYS A 299 1.22 -28.95 9.73
C LYS A 299 1.93 -28.97 11.07
N SER A 300 1.19 -29.02 12.17
CA SER A 300 1.71 -28.99 13.56
C SER A 300 2.75 -30.08 13.84
N ASP A 301 2.63 -31.19 13.14
CA ASP A 301 3.39 -32.41 13.42
C ASP A 301 4.78 -32.37 12.75
N ASN A 302 4.97 -31.43 11.82
CA ASN A 302 6.26 -31.22 11.15
C ASN A 302 7.21 -30.48 12.09
N ASN A 303 8.22 -31.18 12.62
CA ASN A 303 9.32 -30.55 13.36
C ASN A 303 10.48 -30.07 12.45
N PHE A 304 10.21 -29.92 11.16
CA PHE A 304 11.17 -29.51 10.13
C PHE A 304 10.62 -28.33 9.32
N MET A 305 11.54 -27.57 8.71
CA MET A 305 11.22 -26.40 7.91
C MET A 305 10.53 -26.79 6.59
N ASP A 306 9.35 -26.23 6.33
CA ASP A 306 8.67 -26.29 5.02
C ASP A 306 8.83 -24.93 4.33
N LEU A 307 9.40 -24.92 3.12
CA LEU A 307 9.61 -23.69 2.33
C LEU A 307 8.29 -22.99 1.96
N ARG A 308 7.15 -23.69 2.06
CA ARG A 308 5.82 -23.09 1.87
C ARG A 308 5.39 -22.24 3.06
N THR A 309 5.97 -22.46 4.25
CA THR A 309 5.62 -21.77 5.50
C THR A 309 6.78 -20.99 6.12
N GLU A 310 7.91 -20.84 5.42
CA GLU A 310 9.13 -20.23 5.96
C GLU A 310 8.89 -18.82 6.50
N GLU A 311 8.15 -17.98 5.77
CA GLU A 311 7.89 -16.60 6.15
C GLU A 311 6.92 -16.52 7.32
N LEU A 312 5.86 -17.32 7.30
CA LEU A 312 4.95 -17.47 8.44
C LEU A 312 5.70 -17.86 9.71
N THR A 313 6.46 -18.95 9.66
CA THR A 313 7.12 -19.48 10.86
C THR A 313 8.21 -18.54 11.35
N ALA A 314 8.88 -17.81 10.45
CA ALA A 314 9.84 -16.77 10.84
C ALA A 314 9.16 -15.59 11.55
N MET A 315 8.02 -15.11 11.02
CA MET A 315 7.25 -14.01 11.64
C MET A 315 6.67 -14.39 13.00
N LEU A 316 6.21 -15.64 13.15
CA LEU A 316 5.52 -16.12 14.36
C LEU A 316 6.46 -16.87 15.33
N TRP A 317 7.76 -16.89 15.07
CA TRP A 317 8.71 -17.58 15.93
C TRP A 317 8.74 -16.98 17.33
N LYS A 318 8.38 -17.78 18.35
CA LYS A 318 8.22 -17.31 19.73
C LYS A 318 9.47 -16.66 20.31
N SER A 319 10.63 -17.26 20.09
CA SER A 319 11.90 -16.77 20.66
C SER A 319 12.48 -15.55 19.94
N THR A 320 11.97 -15.20 18.76
CA THR A 320 12.39 -13.98 18.05
C THR A 320 11.81 -12.76 18.77
N GLN A 321 12.64 -11.76 19.03
CA GLN A 321 12.27 -10.57 19.81
C GLN A 321 12.38 -9.27 19.02
N ASN A 322 13.31 -9.21 18.05
CA ASN A 322 13.64 -7.98 17.33
C ASN A 322 13.47 -8.18 15.83
N ILE A 323 13.05 -7.12 15.15
CA ILE A 323 12.85 -7.08 13.71
C ILE A 323 13.42 -5.79 13.11
N GLY A 324 14.13 -5.91 11.98
CA GLY A 324 14.45 -4.78 11.12
C GLY A 324 13.73 -4.90 9.79
N ILE A 325 13.05 -3.85 9.33
CA ILE A 325 12.32 -3.85 8.06
C ILE A 325 12.99 -2.87 7.07
N GLY A 326 13.47 -3.41 5.96
CA GLY A 326 14.08 -2.67 4.86
C GLY A 326 13.17 -2.67 3.63
N MET A 327 13.13 -1.55 2.93
CA MET A 327 12.32 -1.40 1.71
C MET A 327 13.05 -0.58 0.67
N ALA A 328 13.02 -1.01 -0.59
CA ALA A 328 13.51 -0.24 -1.72
C ALA A 328 12.65 -0.51 -2.95
N SER A 329 12.44 0.50 -3.80
CA SER A 329 11.65 0.37 -5.02
C SER A 329 12.52 0.35 -6.27
N ASN A 330 12.09 -0.40 -7.28
CA ASN A 330 12.63 -0.36 -8.63
C ASN A 330 11.54 -0.84 -9.63
N ASP A 331 11.34 -0.13 -10.74
CA ASP A 331 10.38 -0.48 -11.81
C ASP A 331 8.98 -0.88 -11.32
N ASN A 332 8.32 -0.03 -10.50
CA ASN A 332 7.00 -0.30 -9.91
C ASN A 332 6.92 -1.57 -9.05
N LYS A 333 8.06 -2.07 -8.58
CA LYS A 333 8.16 -3.13 -7.58
C LYS A 333 8.81 -2.59 -6.32
N VAL A 334 8.36 -3.07 -5.19
CA VAL A 334 8.97 -2.87 -3.88
C VAL A 334 9.62 -4.17 -3.45
N TYR A 335 10.87 -4.09 -3.06
CA TYR A 335 11.65 -5.16 -2.48
C TYR A 335 11.66 -4.95 -0.97
N VAL A 336 11.15 -5.93 -0.24
CA VAL A 336 11.04 -5.91 1.22
C VAL A 336 11.95 -6.96 1.80
N VAL A 337 12.71 -6.58 2.81
CA VAL A 337 13.56 -7.49 3.60
C VAL A 337 13.21 -7.32 5.06
N MET A 338 13.05 -8.43 5.78
CA MET A 338 12.98 -8.44 7.23
C MET A 338 14.16 -9.21 7.81
N LYS A 339 14.82 -8.60 8.80
CA LYS A 339 15.89 -9.20 9.59
C LYS A 339 15.35 -9.50 10.98
N LEU A 340 15.44 -10.75 11.42
CA LEU A 340 14.79 -11.26 12.64
C LEU A 340 15.85 -11.80 13.61
N TYR A 341 15.78 -11.40 14.87
CA TYR A 341 16.74 -11.84 15.90
C TYR A 341 16.07 -12.09 17.27
N PRO A 342 16.45 -13.17 18.01
CA PRO A 342 17.23 -14.32 17.55
C PRO A 342 16.66 -14.98 16.29
N ARG A 343 17.51 -15.68 15.53
CA ARG A 343 17.06 -16.36 14.31
C ARG A 343 16.07 -17.46 14.65
N GLY A 344 14.93 -17.44 13.96
CA GLY A 344 13.94 -18.52 13.96
C GLY A 344 14.18 -19.55 12.87
N ASN A 345 13.19 -20.44 12.66
CA ASN A 345 13.25 -21.54 11.71
C ASN A 345 14.46 -22.47 11.90
N ASN A 346 14.93 -22.61 13.15
CA ASN A 346 15.98 -23.56 13.46
C ASN A 346 15.39 -24.97 13.46
N PHE A 347 16.13 -25.90 12.87
CA PHE A 347 15.79 -27.32 12.92
C PHE A 347 15.57 -27.75 14.38
N PHE A 348 14.56 -28.61 14.59
CA PHE A 348 14.18 -29.19 15.88
C PHE A 348 13.52 -28.26 16.91
N GLN A 349 13.46 -26.95 16.67
CA GLN A 349 12.87 -25.97 17.60
C GLN A 349 11.43 -25.54 17.23
N PHE A 350 10.84 -26.11 16.17
CA PHE A 350 9.50 -25.75 15.67
C PHE A 350 8.43 -26.04 16.72
N LYS A 351 8.52 -27.20 17.38
CA LYS A 351 7.62 -27.56 18.49
C LYS A 351 7.60 -26.47 19.56
N GLU A 352 8.72 -25.92 19.98
CA GLU A 352 8.72 -24.93 21.08
C GLU A 352 8.28 -23.53 20.64
N ASN A 353 8.51 -23.18 19.38
CA ASN A 353 8.34 -21.82 18.89
C ASN A 353 7.06 -21.57 18.09
N VAL A 354 6.38 -22.64 17.65
CA VAL A 354 5.28 -22.60 16.68
C VAL A 354 4.12 -23.54 17.08
N LYS A 355 4.12 -24.03 18.33
CA LYS A 355 3.15 -25.01 18.87
C LYS A 355 1.68 -24.57 18.80
N GLY A 356 1.41 -23.26 18.77
CA GLY A 356 0.07 -22.68 18.86
C GLY A 356 -0.49 -22.09 17.57
N LEU A 357 0.03 -22.48 16.39
CA LEU A 357 -0.52 -21.98 15.12
C LEU A 357 -1.90 -22.54 14.76
N MET A 358 -2.38 -23.54 15.50
CA MET A 358 -3.74 -24.05 15.37
C MET A 358 -4.64 -23.29 16.36
N SER A 359 -5.45 -22.37 15.84
CA SER A 359 -6.75 -22.08 16.43
C SER A 359 -7.75 -23.07 15.83
N GLU A 360 -8.66 -23.59 16.66
CA GLU A 360 -9.80 -24.44 16.29
C GLU A 360 -10.51 -24.02 14.99
#